data_AF-A0A1V9G456-F1
#
_entry.id   AF-A0A1V9G456-F1
#
_cell.length_a   1.000
_cell.length_b   1.000
_cell.length_c   1.000
_cell.angle_alpha   90.00
_cell.angle_beta   90.00
_cell.angle_gamma   90.00
#
_symmetry.space_group_name_H-M   'P 1'
#
loop_
_entity.id
_entity.type
_entity.pdbx_description
1 polymer ?
#
loop_
_entity_poly.entity_id
_entity_poly.type
_entity_poly.pdbx_seq_one_letter_code
_entity_poly.pdbx_strand_id
1 'polypeptide(L)'
;MTYTIKNTQDILNRLSSEDQIHCQLVFENYQNKLHLINSLLETIRDTTEKIEKRDKEEIQKIGEINDLLNGIIRINSESLVKILESYFITKYAISFSSYLNLKAKLSPFNSFLPIVSGIFSQCSEDLNISGSENIADKFQRRFYYQEEQPVINGEKICLPFYCCYNNYGHLSLQKDGEQSIKWLLHALCYCFLNTNSMPSELSTLYDQWLKEIDVKRTYIIFPGVTIKFFRNRKVNLSFSTPEHALKFWNHFELTGIAARMRTKNP
;
A
#
# COMPACT_ATOMS: atom_id res chain seq x y z
N MET A 1 -2.75 12.58 31.91
CA MET A 1 -3.70 11.54 31.44
C MET A 1 -2.94 10.60 30.50
N THR A 2 -2.56 9.43 30.99
CA THR A 2 -1.90 8.39 30.18
C THR A 2 -2.98 7.72 29.32
N TYR A 3 -3.16 8.20 28.08
CA TYR A 3 -4.09 7.60 27.12
C TYR A 3 -3.50 6.29 26.58
N THR A 4 -3.74 5.20 27.30
CA THR A 4 -3.31 3.86 26.91
C THR A 4 -4.26 3.31 25.83
N ILE A 5 -3.75 3.22 24.60
CA ILE A 5 -3.77 2.08 23.63
C ILE A 5 -4.84 0.97 23.85
N LYS A 6 -6.07 1.25 24.25
CA LYS A 6 -7.12 0.21 24.30
C LYS A 6 -7.73 -0.05 22.92
N ASN A 7 -7.93 1.02 22.14
CA ASN A 7 -8.51 0.92 20.79
C ASN A 7 -7.52 0.44 19.72
N THR A 8 -6.22 0.57 19.95
CA THR A 8 -5.20 0.13 18.98
C THR A 8 -5.01 -1.38 19.00
N GLN A 9 -5.14 -2.00 20.18
CA GLN A 9 -4.91 -3.43 20.36
C GLN A 9 -5.95 -4.28 19.62
N ASP A 10 -7.22 -3.88 19.63
CA ASP A 10 -8.30 -4.61 18.93
C ASP A 10 -8.10 -4.64 17.41
N ILE A 11 -7.40 -3.65 16.86
CA ILE A 11 -7.14 -3.54 15.42
C ILE A 11 -5.84 -4.27 15.07
N LEU A 12 -4.81 -4.16 15.91
CA LEU A 12 -3.61 -5.00 15.78
C LEU A 12 -3.99 -6.49 15.79
N ASN A 13 -4.91 -6.90 16.66
CA ASN A 13 -5.37 -8.29 16.77
C ASN A 13 -6.02 -8.85 15.48
N ARG A 14 -6.40 -7.99 14.52
CA ARG A 14 -6.93 -8.40 13.20
C ARG A 14 -5.85 -8.58 12.14
N LEU A 15 -4.62 -8.17 12.42
CA LEU A 15 -3.49 -8.29 11.52
C LEU A 15 -2.72 -9.59 11.76
N SER A 16 -1.90 -10.00 10.79
CA SER A 16 -0.92 -11.07 11.01
C SER A 16 0.09 -10.69 12.10
N SER A 17 0.69 -11.67 12.78
CA SER A 17 1.68 -11.42 13.85
C SER A 17 2.86 -10.54 13.37
N GLU A 18 3.27 -10.69 12.11
CA GLU A 18 4.33 -9.88 11.52
C GLU A 18 3.91 -8.41 11.36
N ASP A 19 2.69 -8.17 10.88
CA ASP A 19 2.16 -6.81 10.73
C ASP A 19 1.90 -6.14 12.07
N GLN A 20 1.51 -6.91 13.09
CA GLN A 20 1.36 -6.43 14.45
C GLN A 20 2.66 -5.85 14.96
N ILE A 21 3.77 -6.59 14.80
CA ILE A 21 5.11 -6.16 15.21
C ILE A 21 5.51 -4.89 14.45
N HIS A 22 5.33 -4.86 13.12
CA HIS A 22 5.68 -3.69 12.33
C HIS A 22 4.89 -2.45 12.77
N CYS A 23 3.58 -2.58 12.92
CA CYS A 23 2.73 -1.49 13.36
C CYS A 23 3.15 -1.03 14.76
N GLN A 24 3.34 -1.94 15.72
CA GLN A 24 3.78 -1.61 17.08
C GLN A 24 5.07 -0.78 17.09
N LEU A 25 6.09 -1.19 16.34
CA LEU A 25 7.35 -0.43 16.24
C LEU A 25 7.13 1.00 15.70
N VAL A 26 6.31 1.15 14.67
CA VAL A 26 5.95 2.46 14.12
C VAL A 26 5.19 3.30 15.15
N PHE A 27 4.30 2.69 15.94
CA PHE A 27 3.55 3.37 17.00
C PHE A 27 4.43 3.80 18.16
N GLU A 28 5.29 2.93 18.66
CA GLU A 28 6.21 3.25 19.75
C GLU A 28 7.09 4.44 19.39
N ASN A 29 7.63 4.46 18.16
CA ASN A 29 8.42 5.58 17.67
C ASN A 29 7.61 6.88 17.63
N TYR A 30 6.36 6.82 17.14
CA TYR A 30 5.46 7.99 17.13
C TYR A 30 5.11 8.47 18.55
N GLN A 31 4.82 7.56 19.48
CA GLN A 31 4.49 7.88 20.86
C GLN A 31 5.66 8.55 21.59
N ASN A 32 6.89 8.05 21.38
CA ASN A 32 8.08 8.67 21.94
C ASN A 32 8.24 10.12 21.48
N LYS A 33 7.99 10.40 20.20
CA LYS A 33 8.02 11.76 19.65
C LYS A 33 6.92 12.64 20.24
N LEU A 34 5.69 12.12 20.37
CA LEU A 34 4.58 12.87 20.97
C LEU A 34 4.81 13.15 22.46
N HIS A 35 5.33 12.20 23.21
CA HIS A 35 5.60 12.37 24.64
C HIS A 35 6.56 13.54 24.86
N LEU A 36 7.62 13.63 24.05
CA LEU A 36 8.56 14.75 24.07
C LEU A 36 7.86 16.09 23.78
N ILE A 37 7.04 16.15 22.72
CA ILE A 37 6.36 17.40 22.33
C ILE A 37 5.34 17.83 23.39
N ASN A 38 4.56 16.89 23.93
CA ASN A 38 3.59 17.18 24.99
C ASN A 38 4.26 17.67 26.26
N SER A 39 5.42 17.10 26.63
CA SER A 39 6.20 17.58 27.78
C SER A 39 6.70 19.02 27.58
N LEU A 40 7.10 19.37 26.34
CA LEU A 40 7.45 20.76 26.00
C LEU A 40 6.24 21.69 26.07
N LEU A 41 5.08 21.27 25.56
CA LEU A 41 3.84 22.04 25.63
C LEU A 41 3.39 22.29 27.08
N GLU A 42 3.49 21.28 27.95
CA GLU A 42 3.21 21.42 29.38
C GLU A 42 4.19 22.40 30.03
N THR A 43 5.49 22.29 29.74
CA THR A 43 6.50 23.21 30.26
C THR A 43 6.24 24.66 29.82
N ILE A 44 5.83 24.86 28.56
CA ILE A 44 5.47 26.17 28.04
C ILE A 44 4.22 26.69 28.74
N ARG A 45 3.20 25.87 28.93
CA ARG A 45 1.97 26.27 29.65
C ARG A 45 2.28 26.71 31.07
N ASP A 46 3.05 25.90 31.80
CA ASP A 46 3.46 26.20 33.18
C ASP A 46 4.32 27.46 33.24
N THR A 47 5.18 27.70 32.24
CA THR A 47 5.97 28.92 32.14
C THR A 47 5.07 30.13 31.87
N THR A 48 4.08 29.98 30.99
CA THR A 48 3.10 31.02 30.65
C THR A 48 2.25 31.42 31.87
N GLU A 49 1.84 30.45 32.68
CA GLU A 49 1.06 30.65 33.90
C GLU A 49 1.85 31.38 35.00
N LYS A 50 3.18 31.27 35.01
CA LYS A 50 4.08 31.89 36.00
C LYS A 50 4.55 33.30 35.65
N ILE A 51 4.33 33.78 34.42
CA ILE A 51 4.70 35.14 34.01
C ILE A 51 3.62 36.11 34.54
N GLU A 52 3.77 36.53 35.80
CA GLU A 52 2.84 37.43 36.50
C GLU A 52 2.82 38.87 35.94
N LYS A 53 3.82 39.27 35.14
CA LYS A 53 3.87 40.58 34.47
C LYS A 53 3.91 40.39 32.97
N ARG A 54 2.79 40.71 32.33
CA ARG A 54 2.55 40.57 30.89
C ARG A 54 3.42 41.55 30.10
N ASP A 55 4.62 41.13 29.71
CA ASP A 55 5.23 41.69 28.50
C ASP A 55 4.49 41.08 27.30
N LYS A 56 3.82 41.94 26.51
CA LYS A 56 3.03 41.49 25.35
C LYS A 56 3.89 40.73 24.36
N GLU A 57 5.17 41.08 24.26
CA GLU A 57 6.11 40.46 23.33
C GLU A 57 6.48 39.03 23.73
N GLU A 58 6.62 38.74 25.03
CA GLU A 58 6.90 37.38 25.54
C GLU A 58 5.70 36.45 25.37
N ILE A 59 4.48 36.95 25.64
CA ILE A 59 3.24 36.19 25.41
C ILE A 59 3.06 35.84 23.93
N GLN A 60 3.41 36.78 23.04
CA GLN A 60 3.36 36.54 21.60
C GLN A 60 4.35 35.44 21.17
N LYS A 61 5.60 35.49 21.64
CA LYS A 61 6.62 34.46 21.36
C LYS A 61 6.18 33.07 21.86
N ILE A 62 5.55 33.00 23.02
CA ILE A 62 4.97 31.76 23.56
C ILE A 62 3.87 31.22 22.64
N GLY A 63 2.99 32.10 22.15
CA GLY A 63 1.95 31.75 21.18
C GLY A 63 2.55 31.16 19.89
N GLU A 64 3.58 31.80 19.35
CA GLU A 64 4.29 31.33 18.16
C GLU A 64 4.95 29.95 18.37
N ILE A 65 5.56 29.71 19.54
CA ILE A 65 6.14 28.40 19.88
C ILE A 65 5.04 27.33 19.99
N ASN A 66 3.89 27.66 20.59
CA ASN A 66 2.76 26.74 20.69
C ASN A 66 2.24 26.34 19.29
N ASP A 67 2.09 27.32 18.39
CA ASP A 67 1.68 27.07 17.00
C ASP A 67 2.69 26.21 16.23
N LEU A 68 3.99 26.44 16.43
CA LEU A 68 5.05 25.63 15.84
C LEU A 68 4.99 24.17 16.34
N LEU A 69 4.84 23.97 17.65
CA LEU A 69 4.73 22.62 18.24
C LEU A 69 3.49 21.88 17.74
N ASN A 70 2.34 22.57 17.64
CA ASN A 70 1.13 22.02 17.03
C ASN A 70 1.35 21.65 15.55
N GLY A 71 2.10 22.47 14.81
CA GLY A 71 2.53 22.16 13.44
C GLY A 71 3.39 20.90 13.35
N ILE A 72 4.32 20.72 14.29
CA ILE A 72 5.18 19.53 14.37
C ILE A 72 4.38 18.27 14.69
N ILE A 73 3.40 18.34 15.61
CA ILE A 73 2.51 17.21 15.88
C ILE A 73 1.78 16.81 14.59
N ARG A 74 1.19 17.79 13.88
CA ARG A 74 0.49 17.55 12.62
C ARG A 74 1.38 16.85 11.58
N ILE A 75 2.61 17.32 11.40
CA ILE A 75 3.57 16.71 10.45
C ILE A 75 3.92 15.29 10.87
N ASN A 76 4.14 15.04 12.15
CA ASN A 76 4.43 13.69 12.65
C ASN A 76 3.23 12.75 12.48
N SER A 77 2.01 13.22 12.73
CA SER A 77 0.80 12.43 12.46
C SER A 77 0.66 12.13 10.97
N GLU A 78 0.82 13.12 10.09
CA GLU A 78 0.82 12.92 8.63
C GLU A 78 1.89 11.90 8.20
N SER A 79 3.08 11.95 8.80
CA SER A 79 4.15 11.00 8.53
C SER A 79 3.80 9.58 9.00
N LEU A 80 3.20 9.43 10.18
CA LEU A 80 2.74 8.13 10.69
C LEU A 80 1.75 7.49 9.72
N VAL A 81 0.75 8.26 9.26
CA VAL A 81 -0.24 7.76 8.30
C VAL A 81 0.45 7.29 7.02
N LYS A 82 1.31 8.12 6.44
CA LYS A 82 2.02 7.78 5.20
C LYS A 82 2.88 6.53 5.34
N ILE A 83 3.54 6.33 6.48
CA ILE A 83 4.35 5.13 6.74
C ILE A 83 3.46 3.89 6.76
N LEU A 84 2.34 3.93 7.49
CA LEU A 84 1.40 2.81 7.58
C LEU A 84 0.71 2.54 6.24
N GLU A 85 0.20 3.57 5.56
CA GLU A 85 -0.38 3.45 4.22
C GLU A 85 0.63 2.86 3.25
N SER A 86 1.88 3.36 3.24
CA SER A 86 2.93 2.83 2.35
C SER A 86 3.23 1.37 2.65
N TYR A 87 3.27 0.97 3.92
CA TYR A 87 3.46 -0.42 4.32
C TYR A 87 2.36 -1.32 3.75
N PHE A 88 1.09 -0.96 3.99
CA PHE A 88 -0.04 -1.78 3.54
C PHE A 88 -0.28 -1.72 2.02
N ILE A 89 -0.08 -0.57 1.37
CA ILE A 89 -0.06 -0.44 -0.10
C ILE A 89 1.03 -1.36 -0.68
N THR A 90 2.20 -1.38 -0.04
CA THR A 90 3.34 -2.17 -0.53
C THR A 90 3.13 -3.66 -0.32
N LYS A 91 2.64 -4.06 0.85
CA LYS A 91 2.50 -5.45 1.27
C LYS A 91 1.23 -6.13 0.78
N TYR A 92 0.14 -5.38 0.59
CA TYR A 92 -1.18 -5.92 0.25
C TYR A 92 -1.81 -5.31 -1.01
N ALA A 93 -1.11 -4.38 -1.69
CA ALA A 93 -1.67 -3.64 -2.82
C ALA A 93 -3.00 -2.93 -2.52
N ILE A 94 -3.22 -2.51 -1.27
CA ILE A 94 -4.42 -1.78 -0.84
C ILE A 94 -4.40 -0.35 -1.41
N SER A 95 -5.55 0.32 -1.45
CA SER A 95 -5.69 1.74 -1.76
C SER A 95 -6.49 2.35 -0.63
N PHE A 96 -5.93 3.36 0.02
CA PHE A 96 -6.62 4.11 1.04
C PHE A 96 -7.26 5.35 0.42
N SER A 97 -8.45 5.74 0.88
CA SER A 97 -8.93 7.10 0.58
C SER A 97 -8.06 8.07 1.36
N SER A 98 -7.27 8.89 0.65
CA SER A 98 -6.15 9.62 1.28
C SER A 98 -6.54 10.38 2.55
N TYR A 99 -5.60 10.44 3.49
CA TYR A 99 -5.64 11.28 4.68
C TYR A 99 -6.15 12.72 4.46
N LEU A 100 -5.99 13.29 3.25
CA LEU A 100 -6.49 14.64 2.92
C LEU A 100 -8.02 14.76 3.04
N ASN A 101 -8.77 13.68 2.81
CA ASN A 101 -10.22 13.67 2.98
C ASN A 101 -10.63 13.64 4.46
N LEU A 102 -9.79 13.03 5.31
CA LEU A 102 -9.97 13.01 6.77
C LEU A 102 -9.58 14.38 7.38
N LYS A 103 -8.55 15.05 6.82
CA LYS A 103 -8.09 16.38 7.22
C LYS A 103 -9.21 17.44 7.20
N ALA A 104 -10.16 17.33 6.28
CA ALA A 104 -11.31 18.24 6.19
C ALA A 104 -12.30 18.11 7.37
N LYS A 105 -12.26 17.00 8.12
CA LYS A 105 -13.21 16.69 9.20
C LYS A 105 -12.61 16.86 10.61
N LEU A 106 -11.35 17.27 10.71
CA LEU A 106 -10.62 17.29 11.98
C LEU A 106 -10.36 18.73 12.43
N SER A 107 -10.92 19.07 13.60
CA SER A 107 -10.67 20.35 14.27
C SER A 107 -9.22 20.41 14.79
N PRO A 108 -8.53 21.55 14.66
CA PRO A 108 -7.14 21.73 15.13
C PRO A 108 -6.95 21.59 16.64
N PHE A 109 -8.03 21.54 17.43
CA PHE A 109 -7.99 21.52 18.90
C PHE A 109 -8.31 20.16 19.55
N ASN A 110 -8.69 19.14 18.77
CA ASN A 110 -9.01 17.82 19.33
C ASN A 110 -7.85 16.85 19.15
N SER A 111 -7.50 16.17 20.24
CA SER A 111 -6.45 15.15 20.35
C SER A 111 -6.32 14.33 19.07
N PHE A 112 -5.10 14.07 18.59
CA PHE A 112 -4.84 13.29 17.37
C PHE A 112 -5.24 11.81 17.47
N LEU A 113 -5.80 11.36 18.59
CA LEU A 113 -6.23 9.98 18.85
C LEU A 113 -7.38 9.47 17.95
N PRO A 114 -8.46 10.22 17.71
CA PRO A 114 -9.52 9.83 16.78
C PRO A 114 -9.03 9.75 15.33
N ILE A 115 -7.92 10.42 15.00
CA ILE A 115 -7.27 10.36 13.68
C ILE A 115 -6.61 9.00 13.50
N VAL A 116 -5.76 8.61 14.46
CA VAL A 116 -5.11 7.29 14.47
C VAL A 116 -6.17 6.18 14.56
N SER A 117 -7.15 6.31 15.44
CA SER A 117 -8.26 5.36 15.57
C SER A 117 -9.12 5.28 14.30
N GLY A 118 -9.39 6.42 13.63
CA GLY A 118 -10.16 6.46 12.38
C GLY A 118 -9.40 5.83 11.22
N ILE A 119 -8.09 6.06 11.13
CA ILE A 119 -7.20 5.39 10.16
C ILE A 119 -7.24 3.90 10.40
N PHE A 120 -7.17 3.43 11.64
CA PHE A 120 -7.20 2.02 11.91
C PHE A 120 -8.56 1.35 11.69
N SER A 121 -9.66 2.02 12.00
CA SER A 121 -10.99 1.54 11.64
C SER A 121 -11.11 1.40 10.13
N GLN A 122 -10.66 2.41 9.38
CA GLN A 122 -10.64 2.38 7.93
C GLN A 122 -9.66 1.35 7.39
N CYS A 123 -8.45 1.23 7.94
CA CYS A 123 -7.49 0.21 7.57
C CYS A 123 -8.03 -1.18 7.85
N SER A 124 -8.72 -1.42 8.96
CA SER A 124 -9.29 -2.74 9.27
C SER A 124 -10.47 -3.11 8.38
N GLU A 125 -11.28 -2.13 7.96
CA GLU A 125 -12.39 -2.34 7.01
C GLU A 125 -11.85 -2.53 5.59
N ASP A 126 -10.88 -1.70 5.17
CA ASP A 126 -10.22 -1.77 3.87
C ASP A 126 -9.29 -2.99 3.73
N LEU A 127 -8.57 -3.41 4.79
CA LEU A 127 -7.74 -4.63 4.76
C LEU A 127 -8.56 -5.89 4.49
N ASN A 128 -9.79 -5.95 5.02
CA ASN A 128 -10.65 -7.12 4.91
C ASN A 128 -11.54 -7.12 3.66
N ILE A 129 -12.07 -5.96 3.26
CA ILE A 129 -13.01 -5.86 2.13
C ILE A 129 -12.28 -5.43 0.85
N SER A 130 -11.37 -4.45 0.95
CA SER A 130 -10.77 -3.84 -0.23
C SER A 130 -9.52 -4.56 -0.74
N GLY A 131 -8.81 -5.37 0.05
CA GLY A 131 -7.57 -6.02 -0.41
C GLY A 131 -7.74 -6.86 -1.69
N SER A 132 -8.68 -7.80 -1.67
CA SER A 132 -8.95 -8.72 -2.79
C SER A 132 -9.63 -8.05 -3.98
N GLU A 133 -10.68 -7.26 -3.73
CA GLU A 133 -11.40 -6.52 -4.77
C GLU A 133 -10.50 -5.50 -5.46
N ASN A 134 -9.58 -4.87 -4.73
CA ASN A 134 -8.64 -3.89 -5.27
C ASN A 134 -7.46 -4.55 -5.99
N ILE A 135 -7.01 -5.74 -5.57
CA ILE A 135 -6.05 -6.54 -6.35
C ILE A 135 -6.66 -6.88 -7.71
N ALA A 136 -7.91 -7.37 -7.74
CA ALA A 136 -8.62 -7.68 -8.97
C ALA A 136 -8.81 -6.44 -9.84
N ASP A 137 -9.35 -5.35 -9.29
CA ASP A 137 -9.58 -4.10 -10.03
C ASP A 137 -8.27 -3.50 -10.56
N LYS A 138 -7.20 -3.43 -9.75
CA LYS A 138 -5.87 -2.93 -10.20
C LYS A 138 -5.25 -3.79 -11.29
N PHE A 139 -5.35 -5.12 -11.17
CA PHE A 139 -4.89 -6.04 -12.21
C PHE A 139 -5.69 -5.87 -13.52
N GLN A 140 -7.03 -5.82 -13.42
CA GLN A 140 -7.95 -5.75 -14.55
C GLN A 140 -7.94 -4.39 -15.26
N ARG A 141 -7.81 -3.27 -14.52
CA ARG A 141 -7.79 -1.90 -15.07
C ARG A 141 -6.78 -1.71 -16.18
N ARG A 142 -5.69 -2.48 -16.15
CA ARG A 142 -4.66 -2.41 -17.18
C ARG A 142 -5.18 -2.82 -18.56
N PHE A 143 -6.28 -3.57 -18.65
CA PHE A 143 -6.82 -4.07 -19.92
C PHE A 143 -8.02 -3.25 -20.44
N TYR A 144 -8.72 -2.47 -19.59
CA TYR A 144 -9.98 -1.83 -19.97
C TYR A 144 -9.91 -0.82 -21.12
N TYR A 145 -8.73 -0.23 -21.36
CA TYR A 145 -8.55 0.83 -22.36
C TYR A 145 -7.43 0.52 -23.34
N GLN A 146 -6.98 -0.74 -23.41
CA GLN A 146 -5.86 -1.13 -24.27
C GLN A 146 -6.35 -1.81 -25.55
N GLU A 147 -5.68 -1.56 -26.66
CA GLU A 147 -5.97 -2.24 -27.94
C GLU A 147 -5.66 -3.74 -27.85
N GLU A 148 -4.53 -4.09 -27.23
CA GLU A 148 -4.16 -5.48 -26.97
C GLU A 148 -4.88 -6.02 -25.72
N GLN A 149 -5.63 -7.10 -25.90
CA GLN A 149 -6.40 -7.76 -24.85
C GLN A 149 -5.74 -9.06 -24.40
N PRO A 150 -5.97 -9.50 -23.14
CA PRO A 150 -5.47 -10.79 -22.69
C PRO A 150 -6.06 -11.92 -23.54
N VAL A 151 -5.29 -12.99 -23.74
CA VAL A 151 -5.69 -14.16 -24.53
C VAL A 151 -5.30 -15.43 -23.81
N ILE A 152 -6.18 -16.42 -23.77
CA ILE A 152 -5.87 -17.78 -23.31
C ILE A 152 -5.84 -18.75 -24.50
N ASN A 153 -4.82 -19.58 -24.56
CA ASN A 153 -4.66 -20.66 -25.54
C ASN A 153 -4.11 -21.92 -24.84
N GLY A 154 -5.03 -22.79 -24.42
CA GLY A 154 -4.71 -23.98 -23.62
C GLY A 154 -4.02 -23.60 -22.30
N GLU A 155 -2.78 -24.06 -22.14
CA GLU A 155 -1.95 -23.83 -20.95
C GLU A 155 -1.32 -22.43 -20.88
N LYS A 156 -1.46 -21.63 -21.93
CA LYS A 156 -0.79 -20.34 -22.06
C LYS A 156 -1.78 -19.20 -21.95
N ILE A 157 -1.52 -18.28 -21.01
CA ILE A 157 -2.18 -16.98 -20.98
C ILE A 157 -1.17 -15.94 -21.46
N CYS A 158 -1.55 -15.22 -22.52
CA CYS A 158 -0.88 -14.00 -22.92
C CYS A 158 -1.52 -12.84 -22.15
N LEU A 159 -0.73 -12.15 -21.35
CA LEU A 159 -1.10 -10.90 -20.68
C LEU A 159 -0.30 -9.77 -21.34
N PRO A 160 -0.86 -9.05 -22.33
CA PRO A 160 -0.23 -7.89 -22.93
C PRO A 160 0.26 -6.93 -21.83
N PHE A 161 1.39 -6.25 -22.04
CA PHE A 161 1.99 -5.28 -21.10
C PHE A 161 2.64 -5.85 -19.84
N TYR A 162 2.34 -7.09 -19.46
CA TYR A 162 3.15 -7.84 -18.48
C TYR A 162 4.33 -8.56 -19.16
N CYS A 163 4.27 -8.65 -20.50
CA CYS A 163 5.34 -9.07 -21.39
C CYS A 163 5.29 -8.18 -22.65
N CYS A 164 6.18 -7.19 -22.84
CA CYS A 164 6.21 -6.41 -24.09
C CYS A 164 7.57 -6.48 -24.78
N TYR A 165 7.52 -6.81 -26.07
CA TYR A 165 8.43 -6.20 -27.05
C TYR A 165 7.86 -4.80 -27.35
N ASN A 166 8.69 -3.76 -27.38
CA ASN A 166 8.26 -2.52 -28.03
C ASN A 166 8.36 -2.68 -29.57
N ASN A 167 7.74 -1.76 -30.31
CA ASN A 167 7.73 -1.74 -31.78
C ASN A 167 9.12 -1.65 -32.44
N TYR A 168 10.19 -1.53 -31.65
CA TYR A 168 11.58 -1.42 -32.09
C TYR A 168 12.44 -2.62 -31.65
N GLY A 169 11.84 -3.69 -31.13
CA GLY A 169 12.57 -4.88 -30.67
C GLY A 169 13.37 -4.66 -29.37
N HIS A 170 13.27 -3.48 -28.74
CA HIS A 170 13.87 -3.18 -27.46
C HIS A 170 12.89 -3.50 -26.33
N LEU A 171 13.39 -4.15 -25.28
CA LEU A 171 12.58 -4.41 -24.09
C LEU A 171 12.76 -3.27 -23.09
N SER A 172 11.75 -2.42 -23.00
CA SER A 172 11.58 -1.51 -21.87
C SER A 172 10.19 -1.73 -21.31
N LEU A 173 10.08 -1.92 -19.99
CA LEU A 173 8.80 -1.76 -19.31
C LEU A 173 8.24 -0.38 -19.71
N GLN A 174 6.96 -0.33 -20.09
CA GLN A 174 6.29 0.95 -20.31
C GLN A 174 6.33 1.77 -19.01
N LYS A 175 6.07 3.09 -19.11
CA LYS A 175 5.80 3.93 -17.94
C LYS A 175 4.74 3.22 -17.08
N ASP A 176 5.04 2.97 -15.81
CA ASP A 176 4.23 2.20 -14.83
C ASP A 176 4.26 0.66 -14.95
N GLY A 177 5.17 0.10 -15.75
CA GLY A 177 5.30 -1.35 -15.94
C GLY A 177 5.73 -2.12 -14.68
N GLU A 178 6.58 -1.54 -13.82
CA GLU A 178 6.98 -2.16 -12.56
C GLU A 178 5.78 -2.35 -11.63
N GLN A 179 4.99 -1.29 -11.42
CA GLN A 179 3.78 -1.34 -10.62
C GLN A 179 2.76 -2.33 -11.18
N SER A 180 2.67 -2.44 -12.51
CA SER A 180 1.85 -3.46 -13.17
C SER A 180 2.33 -4.86 -12.81
N ILE A 181 3.61 -5.18 -13.00
CA ILE A 181 4.16 -6.49 -12.60
C ILE A 181 3.85 -6.79 -11.13
N LYS A 182 3.99 -5.81 -10.24
CA LYS A 182 3.63 -5.96 -8.83
C LYS A 182 2.17 -6.38 -8.64
N TRP A 183 1.22 -5.74 -9.34
CA TRP A 183 -0.20 -6.15 -9.30
C TRP A 183 -0.44 -7.56 -9.83
N LEU A 184 0.27 -7.99 -10.88
CA LEU A 184 0.21 -9.38 -11.34
C LEU A 184 0.71 -10.36 -10.27
N LEU A 185 1.78 -10.03 -9.55
CA LEU A 185 2.28 -10.89 -8.47
C LEU A 185 1.25 -11.03 -7.35
N HIS A 186 0.61 -9.94 -6.93
CA HIS A 186 -0.48 -9.99 -5.97
C HIS A 186 -1.68 -10.79 -6.49
N ALA A 187 -2.06 -10.61 -7.75
CA ALA A 187 -3.15 -11.36 -8.38
C ALA A 187 -2.88 -12.88 -8.40
N LEU A 188 -1.63 -13.28 -8.66
CA LEU A 188 -1.22 -14.68 -8.63
C LEU A 188 -1.25 -15.26 -7.21
N CYS A 189 -0.76 -14.51 -6.22
CA CYS A 189 -0.82 -14.92 -4.81
C CYS A 189 -2.27 -15.04 -4.34
N TYR A 190 -3.13 -14.08 -4.70
CA TYR A 190 -4.55 -14.12 -4.36
C TYR A 190 -5.25 -15.34 -4.98
N CYS A 191 -5.06 -15.57 -6.28
CA CYS A 191 -5.73 -16.66 -6.98
C CYS A 191 -5.28 -18.07 -6.55
N PHE A 192 -3.99 -18.25 -6.27
CA PHE A 192 -3.41 -19.59 -6.04
C PHE A 192 -3.04 -19.89 -4.60
N LEU A 193 -2.72 -18.88 -3.80
CA LEU A 193 -2.35 -19.01 -2.39
C LEU A 193 -3.45 -18.49 -1.45
N ASN A 194 -4.53 -17.91 -2.00
CA ASN A 194 -5.64 -17.34 -1.24
C ASN A 194 -5.17 -16.30 -0.19
N THR A 195 -4.20 -15.48 -0.57
CA THR A 195 -3.64 -14.41 0.27
C THR A 195 -3.56 -13.09 -0.49
N ASN A 196 -3.80 -12.00 0.23
CA ASN A 196 -3.67 -10.63 -0.31
C ASN A 196 -2.21 -10.13 -0.27
N SER A 197 -1.31 -10.84 0.42
CA SER A 197 0.11 -10.50 0.50
C SER A 197 0.98 -11.34 -0.42
N MET A 198 2.09 -10.76 -0.88
CA MET A 198 3.16 -11.54 -1.49
C MET A 198 3.99 -12.23 -0.41
N PRO A 199 4.35 -13.52 -0.59
CA PRO A 199 5.36 -14.18 0.22
C PRO A 199 6.68 -13.38 0.24
N SER A 200 7.39 -13.40 1.37
CA SER A 200 8.60 -12.60 1.58
C SER A 200 9.70 -12.98 0.58
N GLU A 201 9.78 -14.26 0.19
CA GLU A 201 10.71 -14.75 -0.83
C GLU A 201 10.40 -14.15 -2.20
N LEU A 202 9.11 -14.10 -2.58
CA LEU A 202 8.68 -13.50 -3.84
C LEU A 202 8.90 -11.98 -3.84
N SER A 203 8.61 -11.30 -2.73
CA SER A 203 8.85 -9.85 -2.60
C SER A 203 10.35 -9.53 -2.71
N THR A 204 11.20 -10.29 -2.01
CA THR A 204 12.66 -10.12 -2.07
C THR A 204 13.18 -10.34 -3.50
N LEU A 205 12.67 -11.36 -4.18
CA LEU A 205 13.06 -11.68 -5.56
C LEU A 205 12.61 -10.60 -6.54
N TYR A 206 11.42 -10.04 -6.36
CA TYR A 206 10.93 -8.89 -7.12
C TYR A 206 11.80 -7.65 -6.90
N ASP A 207 12.14 -7.32 -5.65
CA ASP A 207 12.98 -6.17 -5.31
C ASP A 207 14.42 -6.31 -5.84
N GLN A 208 14.98 -7.53 -5.82
CA GLN A 208 16.27 -7.82 -6.45
C GLN A 208 16.21 -7.63 -7.95
N TRP A 209 15.18 -8.19 -8.61
CA TRP A 209 14.97 -7.98 -10.05
C TRP A 209 14.76 -6.51 -10.41
N LEU A 210 14.19 -5.71 -9.50
CA LEU A 210 14.07 -4.27 -9.69
C LEU A 210 15.42 -3.53 -9.73
N LYS A 211 16.41 -4.02 -8.99
CA LYS A 211 17.71 -3.34 -8.80
C LYS A 211 18.81 -3.90 -9.69
N GLU A 212 18.76 -5.19 -10.02
CA GLU A 212 19.85 -5.89 -10.70
C GLU A 212 19.58 -6.05 -12.20
N ILE A 213 20.57 -5.66 -13.02
CA ILE A 213 20.47 -5.66 -14.49
C ILE A 213 20.55 -7.10 -15.07
N ASP A 214 21.04 -8.09 -14.32
CA ASP A 214 21.55 -9.34 -14.91
C ASP A 214 21.01 -10.66 -14.33
N VAL A 215 19.77 -10.67 -13.83
CA VAL A 215 19.20 -11.86 -13.16
C VAL A 215 18.11 -12.55 -13.97
N LYS A 216 18.28 -13.86 -14.21
CA LYS A 216 17.20 -14.78 -14.57
C LYS A 216 16.76 -15.50 -13.29
N ARG A 217 15.60 -15.17 -12.75
CA ARG A 217 15.04 -15.84 -11.56
C ARG A 217 13.74 -16.54 -11.93
N THR A 218 13.52 -17.71 -11.35
CA THR A 218 12.23 -18.42 -11.46
C THR A 218 11.69 -18.58 -10.05
N TYR A 219 10.42 -18.26 -9.87
CA TYR A 219 9.70 -18.49 -8.63
C TYR A 219 8.49 -19.37 -8.90
N ILE A 220 8.28 -20.38 -8.05
CA ILE A 220 7.13 -21.26 -8.10
C ILE A 220 6.10 -20.69 -7.14
N ILE A 221 5.02 -20.11 -7.67
CA ILE A 221 3.97 -19.49 -6.85
C ILE A 221 3.12 -20.58 -6.19
N PHE A 222 2.72 -21.56 -6.97
CA PHE A 222 1.93 -22.72 -6.56
C PHE A 222 2.42 -23.92 -7.40
N PRO A 223 2.28 -25.18 -6.94
CA PRO A 223 2.61 -26.33 -7.78
C PRO A 223 1.95 -26.23 -9.17
N GLY A 224 2.77 -26.05 -10.20
CA GLY A 224 2.29 -25.86 -11.57
C GLY A 224 2.01 -24.42 -12.01
N VAL A 225 2.33 -23.41 -11.20
CA VAL A 225 2.27 -21.99 -11.56
C VAL A 225 3.61 -21.34 -11.28
N THR A 226 4.28 -20.90 -12.34
CA THR A 226 5.64 -20.34 -12.24
C THR A 226 5.72 -18.98 -12.88
N ILE A 227 6.52 -18.11 -12.26
CA ILE A 227 6.87 -16.81 -12.80
C ILE A 227 8.37 -16.72 -13.00
N LYS A 228 8.78 -16.28 -14.19
CA LYS A 228 10.19 -16.15 -14.58
C LYS A 228 10.50 -14.70 -14.86
N PHE A 229 11.42 -14.14 -14.10
CA PHE A 229 11.95 -12.80 -14.29
C PHE A 229 13.21 -12.89 -15.16
N PHE A 230 13.29 -12.02 -16.15
CA PHE A 230 14.41 -11.96 -17.09
C PHE A 230 15.13 -10.61 -17.00
N ARG A 231 16.39 -10.62 -17.44
CA ARG A 231 17.32 -9.48 -17.47
C ARG A 231 16.76 -8.25 -18.17
N ASN A 232 16.07 -8.48 -19.28
CA ASN A 232 15.44 -7.47 -20.11
C ASN A 232 14.10 -6.95 -19.54
N ARG A 233 13.90 -7.01 -18.22
CA ARG A 233 12.65 -6.64 -17.54
C ARG A 233 11.39 -7.33 -18.07
N LYS A 234 11.56 -8.48 -18.74
CA LYS A 234 10.46 -9.36 -19.11
C LYS A 234 10.10 -10.25 -17.93
N VAL A 235 8.81 -10.52 -17.80
CA VAL A 235 8.28 -11.55 -16.91
C VAL A 235 7.57 -12.57 -17.77
N ASN A 236 7.77 -13.87 -17.54
CA ASN A 236 6.92 -14.91 -18.13
C ASN A 236 6.15 -15.61 -17.03
N LEU A 237 4.84 -15.64 -17.18
CA LEU A 237 3.95 -16.52 -16.44
C LEU A 237 3.81 -17.84 -17.19
N SER A 238 3.84 -18.96 -16.48
CA SER A 238 3.66 -20.29 -17.07
C SER A 238 2.84 -21.18 -16.15
N PHE A 239 1.82 -21.81 -16.73
CA PHE A 239 0.97 -22.80 -16.07
C PHE A 239 1.37 -24.18 -16.60
N SER A 240 1.44 -25.16 -15.71
CA SER A 240 1.76 -26.55 -16.08
C SER A 240 0.57 -27.32 -16.62
N THR A 241 -0.66 -26.82 -16.42
CA THR A 241 -1.88 -27.45 -16.92
C THR A 241 -2.89 -26.39 -17.39
N PRO A 242 -3.82 -26.75 -18.30
CA PRO A 242 -4.87 -25.84 -18.75
C PRO A 242 -5.82 -25.43 -17.62
N GLU A 243 -6.04 -26.29 -16.62
CA GLU A 243 -6.94 -26.01 -15.49
C GLU A 243 -6.41 -24.86 -14.63
N HIS A 244 -5.09 -24.79 -14.39
CA HIS A 244 -4.49 -23.67 -13.67
C HIS A 244 -4.61 -22.36 -14.47
N ALA A 245 -4.37 -22.41 -15.77
CA ALA A 245 -4.56 -21.25 -16.63
C ALA A 245 -6.03 -20.78 -16.62
N LEU A 246 -6.98 -21.72 -16.76
CA LEU A 246 -8.40 -21.43 -16.75
C LEU A 246 -8.88 -20.91 -15.40
N LYS A 247 -8.35 -21.45 -14.28
CA LYS A 247 -8.62 -20.95 -12.93
C LYS A 247 -8.24 -19.47 -12.82
N PHE A 248 -7.02 -19.10 -13.20
CA PHE A 248 -6.58 -17.70 -13.17
C PHE A 248 -7.42 -16.82 -14.09
N TRP A 249 -7.68 -17.29 -15.30
CA TRP A 249 -8.48 -16.60 -16.31
C TRP A 249 -9.90 -16.27 -15.83
N ASN A 250 -10.58 -17.26 -15.25
CA ASN A 250 -11.94 -17.12 -14.75
C ASN A 250 -12.01 -16.29 -13.46
N HIS A 251 -11.03 -16.47 -12.57
CA HIS A 251 -10.99 -15.75 -11.29
C HIS A 251 -10.93 -14.23 -11.47
N PHE A 252 -10.27 -13.75 -12.52
CA PHE A 252 -10.21 -12.33 -12.87
C PHE A 252 -11.13 -11.95 -14.03
N GLU A 253 -12.14 -12.77 -14.35
CA GLU A 253 -13.18 -12.47 -15.35
C GLU A 253 -12.64 -11.99 -16.71
N LEU A 254 -11.46 -12.46 -17.13
CA LEU A 254 -10.74 -11.93 -18.29
C LEU A 254 -11.51 -12.12 -19.61
N THR A 255 -12.40 -13.11 -19.68
CA THR A 255 -13.35 -13.28 -20.79
C THR A 255 -14.20 -12.03 -21.02
N GLY A 256 -14.77 -11.47 -19.96
CA GLY A 256 -15.63 -10.29 -20.03
C GLY A 256 -14.85 -9.05 -20.49
N ILE A 257 -13.61 -8.93 -20.03
CA ILE A 257 -12.70 -7.84 -20.41
C ILE A 257 -12.33 -7.93 -21.89
N ALA A 258 -11.86 -9.09 -22.35
CA ALA A 258 -11.48 -9.31 -23.74
C ALA A 258 -12.65 -9.13 -24.72
N ALA A 259 -13.88 -9.45 -24.29
CA ALA A 259 -15.09 -9.27 -25.09
C ALA A 259 -15.50 -7.80 -25.26
N ARG A 260 -15.29 -6.94 -24.25
CA ARG A 260 -15.73 -5.52 -24.25
C ARG A 260 -15.03 -4.63 -25.28
N MET A 261 -13.83 -4.99 -25.75
CA MET A 261 -13.12 -4.23 -26.79
C MET A 261 -13.47 -4.69 -28.21
N ARG A 262 -13.87 -5.95 -28.40
CA ARG A 262 -14.35 -6.46 -29.70
C ARG A 262 -15.64 -5.78 -30.17
N THR A 263 -16.41 -5.20 -29.24
CA THR A 263 -17.62 -4.45 -29.57
C THR A 263 -17.37 -2.96 -29.81
N LYS A 264 -16.17 -2.43 -29.53
CA LYS A 264 -15.81 -1.02 -29.73
C LYS A 264 -15.09 -0.74 -31.05
N ASN A 265 -14.50 -1.74 -31.69
CA ASN A 265 -13.93 -1.67 -33.05
C ASN A 265 -14.50 -2.84 -33.89
N PRO A 266 -15.65 -2.66 -34.57
CA PRO A 266 -16.13 -3.62 -35.57
C PRO A 266 -15.25 -3.64 -36.82
#